data_AF-A0A495ZQ63-F1
#
_entry.id   AF-A0A495ZQ63-F1
#
_cell.length_a   1.000
_cell.length_b   1.000
_cell.length_c   1.000
_cell.angle_alpha   90.00
_cell.angle_beta   90.00
_cell.angle_gamma   90.00
#
_symmetry.space_group_name_H-M   'P 1'
#
loop_
_entity.id
_entity.type
_entity.pdbx_description
1 polymer ?
#
loop_
_entity_poly.entity_id
_entity_poly.type
_entity_poly.pdbx_seq_one_letter_code
_entity_poly.pdbx_strand_id
1 'polypeptide(L)'
;MKTQVLSREIASLSIIGFLLLVIITSLGCGILSILSNAYPVMRLDPVLLTQEDLPMMRLTESDRLGGFPKESSLIVGFDQQWSDGHLVVRYYLFDASYTAKKAKANPRGHTIATPANYQPELNPTDVIGDATWHLIPRRHWEKGMTDIYFVKNNVGVHVMKKGTSEYQLQFVRDVARKIEAKIAAVLEKK
;
A
#
# COMPACT_ATOMS: atom_id res chain seq x y z
N MET A 1 29.37 59.17 2.78
CA MET A 1 28.49 58.22 2.07
C MET A 1 29.22 56.92 1.70
N LYS A 2 29.66 56.11 2.66
CA LYS A 2 30.28 54.78 2.40
C LYS A 2 29.70 53.64 3.25
N THR A 3 29.01 53.96 4.34
CA THR A 3 28.53 52.96 5.33
C THR A 3 27.22 52.27 4.94
N GLN A 4 26.39 52.86 4.07
CA GLN A 4 25.11 52.26 3.64
C GLN A 4 25.24 51.20 2.54
N VAL A 5 26.39 51.14 1.84
CA VAL A 5 26.61 50.15 0.77
C VAL A 5 27.02 48.80 1.36
N LEU A 6 27.88 48.79 2.38
CA LEU A 6 28.32 47.56 3.05
C LEU A 6 27.19 46.82 3.77
N SER A 7 26.23 47.51 4.38
CA SER A 7 25.12 46.86 5.10
C SER A 7 24.12 46.16 4.17
N ARG A 8 23.98 46.63 2.92
CA ARG A 8 23.13 45.99 1.90
C ARG A 8 23.72 44.69 1.37
N GLU A 9 25.04 44.62 1.21
CA GLU A 9 25.73 43.41 0.74
C GLU A 9 25.72 42.29 1.79
N ILE A 10 25.90 42.63 3.07
CA ILE A 10 25.86 41.64 4.16
C ILE A 10 24.45 41.03 4.32
N ALA A 11 23.40 41.84 4.19
CA ALA A 11 22.02 41.37 4.27
C ALA A 11 21.63 40.45 3.09
N SER A 12 22.19 40.68 1.90
CA SER A 12 21.92 39.84 0.73
C SER A 12 22.69 38.51 0.78
N LEU A 13 23.91 38.50 1.32
CA LEU A 13 24.67 37.27 1.60
C LEU A 13 24.01 36.37 2.65
N SER A 14 23.39 36.94 3.69
CA SER A 14 22.70 36.14 4.72
C SER A 14 21.40 35.51 4.20
N ILE A 15 20.67 36.22 3.32
CA ILE A 15 19.46 35.70 2.67
C ILE A 15 19.80 34.55 1.71
N ILE A 16 20.87 34.68 0.92
CA ILE A 16 21.36 33.61 0.04
C ILE A 16 21.77 32.38 0.86
N GLY A 17 22.49 32.58 1.97
CA GLY A 17 22.88 31.49 2.88
C GLY A 17 21.67 30.78 3.50
N PHE A 18 20.64 31.53 3.91
CA PHE A 18 19.41 30.96 4.47
C PHE A 18 18.60 30.18 3.42
N LEU A 19 18.48 30.72 2.20
CA LEU A 19 17.82 30.04 1.09
C LEU A 19 18.54 28.73 0.70
N LEU A 20 19.87 28.72 0.68
CA LEU A 20 20.66 27.50 0.46
C LEU A 20 20.42 26.47 1.56
N LEU A 21 20.34 26.89 2.82
CA LEU A 21 20.08 25.99 3.95
C LEU A 21 18.69 25.34 3.87
N VAL A 22 17.66 26.10 3.49
CA VAL A 22 16.28 25.61 3.29
C VAL A 22 16.19 24.64 2.10
N ILE A 23 16.93 24.91 1.01
CA ILE A 23 16.99 24.01 -0.14
C ILE A 23 17.70 22.70 0.22
N ILE A 24 18.80 22.74 0.97
CA ILE A 24 19.55 21.54 1.37
C ILE A 24 18.75 20.68 2.37
N THR A 25 18.03 21.30 3.30
CA THR A 25 17.17 20.57 4.25
C THR A 25 15.96 19.94 3.54
N SER A 26 15.34 20.62 2.58
CA SER A 26 14.27 20.02 1.77
C SER A 26 14.75 18.88 0.87
N LEU A 27 15.94 19.02 0.25
CA LEU A 27 16.58 17.95 -0.52
C LEU A 27 17.01 16.77 0.36
N GLY A 28 17.50 17.03 1.58
CA GLY A 28 17.86 15.99 2.56
C GLY A 28 16.66 15.14 2.96
N CYS A 29 15.51 15.76 3.24
CA CYS A 29 14.25 15.04 3.49
C CYS A 29 13.73 14.30 2.24
N GLY A 30 13.92 14.87 1.05
CA GLY A 30 13.60 14.24 -0.23
C GLY A 30 14.43 12.98 -0.52
N ILE A 31 15.73 13.02 -0.23
CA ILE A 31 16.64 11.87 -0.45
C ILE A 31 16.37 10.76 0.57
N LEU A 32 16.09 11.11 1.83
CA LEU A 32 15.68 10.13 2.86
C LEU A 32 14.35 9.44 2.53
N SER A 33 13.40 10.14 1.91
CA SER A 33 12.13 9.56 1.42
C SER A 33 12.28 8.73 0.13
N ILE A 34 13.31 9.01 -0.68
CA ILE A 34 13.70 8.18 -1.84
C ILE A 34 14.42 6.90 -1.39
N LEU A 35 15.29 6.98 -0.37
CA LEU A 35 16.04 5.83 0.16
C LEU A 35 15.18 4.88 0.99
N SER A 36 14.15 5.36 1.69
CA SER A 36 13.17 4.50 2.38
C SER A 36 12.27 3.69 1.42
N ASN A 37 12.34 3.97 0.11
CA ASN A 37 11.75 3.15 -0.96
C ASN A 37 12.79 2.22 -1.66
N ALA A 38 14.05 2.18 -1.21
CA ALA A 38 15.12 1.47 -1.93
C ALA A 38 15.08 -0.06 -1.76
N TYR A 39 14.43 -0.56 -0.70
CA TYR A 39 14.41 -2.00 -0.42
C TYR A 39 13.00 -2.58 -0.53
N PRO A 40 12.76 -3.47 -1.51
CA PRO A 40 11.50 -4.19 -1.62
C PRO A 40 11.35 -5.22 -0.51
N VAL A 41 10.09 -5.55 -0.17
CA VAL A 41 9.77 -6.77 0.56
C VAL A 41 10.28 -7.96 -0.25
N MET A 42 11.01 -8.86 0.40
CA MET A 42 11.65 -10.01 -0.28
C MET A 42 10.80 -11.29 -0.23
N ARG A 43 9.93 -11.41 0.79
CA ARG A 43 9.12 -12.61 1.06
C ARG A 43 7.78 -12.20 1.67
N LEU A 44 6.73 -12.98 1.38
CA LEU A 44 5.39 -12.72 1.92
C LEU A 44 5.18 -13.27 3.33
N ASP A 45 5.90 -14.32 3.75
CA ASP A 45 5.73 -14.97 5.05
C ASP A 45 5.61 -14.00 6.26
N PRO A 46 6.46 -12.94 6.41
CA PRO A 46 6.34 -12.02 7.54
C PRO A 46 5.16 -11.04 7.46
N VAL A 47 4.51 -10.91 6.29
CA VAL A 47 3.36 -10.01 6.09
C VAL A 47 2.02 -10.74 6.09
N LEU A 48 2.03 -12.07 6.05
CA LEU A 48 0.81 -12.88 6.15
C LEU A 48 0.14 -12.69 7.51
N LEU A 49 -1.18 -12.73 7.52
CA LEU A 49 -1.92 -12.74 8.78
C LEU A 49 -1.75 -14.10 9.45
N THR A 50 -1.73 -14.06 10.78
CA THR A 50 -1.61 -15.19 11.68
C THR A 50 -2.81 -15.23 12.62
N GLN A 51 -2.99 -16.34 13.33
CA GLN A 51 -4.12 -16.51 14.25
C GLN A 51 -4.18 -15.44 15.34
N GLU A 52 -3.03 -14.87 15.73
CA GLU A 52 -2.95 -13.76 16.68
C GLU A 52 -3.47 -12.44 16.13
N ASP A 53 -3.37 -12.22 14.82
CA ASP A 53 -3.83 -10.99 14.18
C ASP A 53 -5.37 -10.90 14.15
N LEU A 54 -6.03 -12.06 14.01
CA LEU A 54 -7.48 -12.25 13.89
C LEU A 54 -8.00 -13.34 14.86
N PRO A 55 -7.96 -13.13 16.19
CA PRO A 55 -8.28 -14.18 17.17
C PRO A 55 -9.73 -14.69 17.09
N MET A 56 -10.64 -13.87 16.56
CA MET A 56 -12.07 -14.20 16.40
C MET A 56 -12.38 -14.94 15.08
N MET A 57 -11.39 -15.11 14.20
CA MET A 57 -11.53 -15.84 12.94
C MET A 57 -10.59 -17.04 12.92
N ARG A 58 -11.01 -18.14 12.30
CA ARG A 58 -10.16 -19.33 12.20
C ARG A 58 -9.47 -19.34 10.84
N LEU A 59 -8.15 -19.42 10.79
CA LEU A 59 -7.45 -19.69 9.54
C LEU A 59 -7.80 -21.11 9.07
N THR A 60 -8.39 -21.24 7.89
CA THR A 60 -8.80 -22.54 7.32
C THR A 60 -7.84 -23.03 6.26
N GLU A 61 -7.32 -22.12 5.43
CA GLU A 61 -6.44 -22.43 4.31
C GLU A 61 -5.45 -21.29 4.11
N SER A 62 -4.22 -21.62 3.68
CA SER A 62 -3.13 -20.66 3.52
C SER A 62 -2.14 -21.20 2.51
N ASP A 63 -2.38 -20.94 1.23
CA ASP A 63 -1.68 -21.59 0.13
C ASP A 63 -1.09 -20.63 -0.90
N ARG A 64 -0.05 -21.10 -1.60
CA ARG A 64 0.54 -20.34 -2.71
C ARG A 64 -0.42 -20.31 -3.89
N LEU A 65 -0.65 -19.12 -4.42
CA LEU A 65 -1.35 -18.95 -5.69
C LEU A 65 -0.46 -19.44 -6.84
N GLY A 66 -1.03 -20.31 -7.68
CA GLY A 66 -0.40 -20.78 -8.91
C GLY A 66 -0.94 -20.06 -10.16
N GLY A 67 -0.35 -20.38 -11.32
CA GLY A 67 -0.93 -20.01 -12.62
C GLY A 67 -0.69 -18.57 -13.09
N PHE A 68 0.28 -17.86 -12.51
CA PHE A 68 0.67 -16.54 -13.01
C PHE A 68 1.35 -16.67 -14.40
N PRO A 69 0.94 -15.88 -15.40
CA PRO A 69 1.63 -15.79 -16.68
C PRO A 69 3.13 -15.49 -16.49
N LYS A 70 3.99 -16.09 -17.32
CA LYS A 70 5.45 -15.88 -17.28
C LYS A 70 5.86 -14.40 -17.44
N GLU A 71 5.04 -13.61 -18.10
CA GLU A 71 5.25 -12.17 -18.31
C GLU A 71 4.71 -11.30 -17.16
N SER A 72 4.12 -11.92 -16.13
CA SER A 72 3.72 -11.19 -14.94
C SER A 72 4.96 -10.86 -14.11
N SER A 73 5.07 -9.60 -13.70
CA SER A 73 6.06 -9.14 -12.70
C SER A 73 5.75 -9.63 -11.27
N LEU A 74 4.88 -10.63 -11.13
CA LEU A 74 4.54 -11.27 -9.86
C LEU A 74 5.59 -12.35 -9.56
N ILE A 75 6.29 -12.20 -8.44
CA ILE A 75 7.24 -13.22 -7.96
C ILE A 75 6.45 -14.38 -7.34
N VAL A 76 5.48 -14.05 -6.48
CA VAL A 76 4.68 -15.03 -5.75
C VAL A 76 3.36 -14.41 -5.34
N GLY A 77 2.31 -15.23 -5.28
CA GLY A 77 1.07 -14.89 -4.64
C GLY A 77 0.69 -15.91 -3.57
N PHE A 78 -0.16 -15.48 -2.64
CA PHE A 78 -0.64 -16.28 -1.53
C PHE A 78 -2.13 -16.00 -1.32
N ASP A 79 -2.91 -17.03 -1.00
CA ASP A 79 -4.32 -16.92 -0.64
C ASP A 79 -4.52 -17.46 0.77
N GLN A 80 -5.15 -16.66 1.64
CA GLN A 80 -5.54 -17.08 2.98
C GLN A 80 -7.06 -17.03 3.10
N GLN A 81 -7.66 -18.16 3.49
CA GLN A 81 -9.08 -18.24 3.78
C GLN A 81 -9.30 -18.33 5.28
N TRP A 82 -10.26 -17.54 5.76
CA TRP A 82 -10.59 -17.39 7.16
C TRP A 82 -12.08 -17.62 7.39
N SER A 83 -12.37 -18.41 8.43
CA SER A 83 -13.71 -18.81 8.86
C SER A 83 -14.57 -19.31 7.68
N ASP A 84 -14.12 -20.37 7.02
CA ASP A 84 -14.81 -21.02 5.90
C ASP A 84 -15.04 -20.09 4.69
N GLY A 85 -14.02 -19.30 4.36
CA GLY A 85 -14.04 -18.39 3.22
C GLY A 85 -14.93 -17.16 3.40
N HIS A 86 -15.33 -16.87 4.65
CA HIS A 86 -16.02 -15.63 5.01
C HIS A 86 -15.13 -14.40 4.88
N LEU A 87 -13.82 -14.56 5.07
CA LEU A 87 -12.78 -13.59 4.74
C LEU A 87 -11.74 -14.31 3.88
N VAL A 88 -11.36 -13.70 2.77
CA VAL A 88 -10.28 -14.18 1.90
C VAL A 88 -9.29 -13.04 1.74
N VAL A 89 -8.01 -13.32 1.96
CA VAL A 89 -6.93 -12.35 1.79
C VAL A 89 -5.95 -12.88 0.77
N ARG A 90 -5.76 -12.16 -0.32
CA ARG A 90 -4.76 -12.48 -1.34
C ARG A 90 -3.62 -11.51 -1.28
N TYR A 91 -2.42 -12.06 -1.26
CA TYR A 91 -1.16 -11.35 -1.22
C TYR A 91 -0.45 -11.54 -2.54
N TYR A 92 0.18 -10.47 -3.02
CA TYR A 92 0.91 -10.45 -4.28
C TYR A 92 2.24 -9.75 -4.07
N LEU A 93 3.33 -10.46 -4.31
CA LEU A 93 4.68 -9.89 -4.27
C LEU A 93 5.13 -9.56 -5.68
N PHE A 94 5.43 -8.29 -5.91
CA PHE A 94 5.96 -7.81 -7.18
C PHE A 94 7.49 -7.72 -7.15
N ASP A 95 8.11 -7.95 -8.30
CA ASP A 95 9.55 -7.88 -8.53
C ASP A 95 10.17 -6.51 -8.20
N ALA A 96 9.41 -5.44 -8.41
CA ALA A 96 9.85 -4.08 -8.18
C ALA A 96 8.72 -3.16 -7.72
N SER A 97 9.08 -2.14 -6.93
CA SER A 97 8.17 -1.08 -6.51
C SER A 97 7.60 -0.29 -7.70
N TYR A 98 8.27 -0.29 -8.86
CA TYR A 98 7.74 0.29 -10.11
C TYR A 98 6.56 -0.50 -10.67
N THR A 99 6.62 -1.84 -10.63
CA THR A 99 5.51 -2.69 -11.08
C THR A 99 4.33 -2.60 -10.12
N ALA A 100 4.60 -2.55 -8.82
CA ALA A 100 3.59 -2.25 -7.83
C ALA A 100 3.00 -0.84 -8.01
N LYS A 101 3.79 0.17 -8.45
CA LYS A 101 3.29 1.50 -8.85
C LYS A 101 2.40 1.45 -10.11
N LYS A 102 2.62 0.53 -11.06
CA LYS A 102 1.66 0.30 -12.16
C LYS A 102 0.37 -0.34 -11.67
N ALA A 103 0.45 -1.29 -10.73
CA ALA A 103 -0.72 -1.77 -10.01
C ALA A 103 -1.41 -0.65 -9.20
N LYS A 104 -0.64 0.35 -8.71
CA LYS A 104 -1.18 1.55 -8.07
C LYS A 104 -1.90 2.51 -9.03
N ALA A 105 -1.57 2.49 -10.31
CA ALA A 105 -2.19 3.36 -11.31
C ALA A 105 -3.37 2.67 -12.01
N ASN A 106 -3.34 1.34 -12.10
CA ASN A 106 -4.37 0.55 -12.73
C ASN A 106 -4.36 -0.87 -12.15
N PRO A 107 -5.31 -1.22 -11.26
CA PRO A 107 -5.42 -2.60 -10.79
C PRO A 107 -5.75 -3.59 -11.94
N ARG A 108 -6.21 -3.10 -13.12
CA ARG A 108 -6.45 -3.92 -14.33
C ARG A 108 -5.18 -4.34 -15.07
N GLY A 109 -4.00 -3.80 -14.73
CA GLY A 109 -2.82 -3.82 -15.61
C GLY A 109 -1.95 -5.07 -15.58
N HIS A 110 -2.00 -5.88 -14.52
CA HIS A 110 -1.22 -7.11 -14.46
C HIS A 110 -2.02 -8.21 -13.74
N THR A 111 -2.60 -9.09 -14.54
CA THR A 111 -2.96 -10.49 -14.21
C THR A 111 -4.04 -10.77 -13.17
N ILE A 112 -4.50 -9.80 -12.39
CA ILE A 112 -5.67 -9.94 -11.54
C ILE A 112 -6.78 -9.16 -12.23
N ALA A 113 -7.76 -9.86 -12.80
CA ALA A 113 -8.92 -9.22 -13.39
C ALA A 113 -9.71 -8.48 -12.28
N THR A 114 -9.34 -7.25 -11.94
CA THR A 114 -10.22 -6.41 -11.13
C THR A 114 -11.47 -6.12 -11.97
N PRO A 115 -12.67 -6.49 -11.49
CA PRO A 115 -13.93 -6.08 -12.10
C PRO A 115 -13.95 -4.57 -12.32
N ALA A 116 -14.72 -4.10 -13.31
CA ALA A 116 -14.87 -2.68 -13.65
C ALA A 116 -15.45 -1.78 -12.53
N ASN A 117 -15.59 -2.33 -11.33
CA ASN A 117 -16.35 -1.82 -10.20
C ASN A 117 -15.45 -1.35 -9.03
N TYR A 118 -14.13 -1.52 -9.13
CA TYR A 118 -13.19 -0.98 -8.13
C TYR A 118 -12.98 0.52 -8.37
N GLN A 119 -13.20 1.32 -7.34
CA GLN A 119 -12.95 2.77 -7.38
C GLN A 119 -11.83 3.13 -6.42
N PRO A 120 -10.94 4.06 -6.81
CA PRO A 120 -9.89 4.54 -5.93
C PRO A 120 -10.50 5.22 -4.71
N GLU A 121 -9.92 4.98 -3.54
CA GLU A 121 -10.28 5.70 -2.32
C GLU A 121 -9.74 7.12 -2.40
N LEU A 122 -10.63 8.10 -2.32
CA LEU A 122 -10.29 9.52 -2.50
C LEU A 122 -10.13 10.24 -1.16
N ASN A 123 -10.76 9.73 -0.10
CA ASN A 123 -10.62 10.28 1.23
C ASN A 123 -9.25 9.88 1.82
N PRO A 124 -8.33 10.83 2.11
CA PRO A 124 -6.99 10.51 2.57
C PRO A 124 -6.94 9.66 3.85
N THR A 125 -7.94 9.80 4.74
CA THR A 125 -7.99 9.01 5.99
C THR A 125 -8.31 7.53 5.76
N ASP A 126 -8.98 7.24 4.64
CA ASP A 126 -9.39 5.88 4.28
C ASP A 126 -8.36 5.18 3.37
N VAL A 127 -7.42 5.93 2.79
CA VAL A 127 -6.31 5.38 2.00
C VAL A 127 -5.38 4.56 2.91
N ILE A 128 -5.21 3.29 2.55
CA ILE A 128 -4.30 2.32 3.14
C ILE A 128 -3.08 2.14 2.22
N GLY A 129 -1.90 2.14 2.82
CA GLY A 129 -0.63 2.04 2.11
C GLY A 129 -0.38 3.21 1.17
N ASP A 130 0.08 2.93 -0.04
CA ASP A 130 0.42 3.95 -1.02
C ASP A 130 -0.75 4.26 -1.96
N ALA A 131 -1.69 3.33 -2.09
CA ALA A 131 -2.95 3.51 -2.82
C ALA A 131 -3.95 2.41 -2.44
N THR A 132 -5.24 2.75 -2.47
CA THR A 132 -6.35 1.87 -2.09
C THR A 132 -7.51 1.99 -3.08
N TRP A 133 -8.18 0.89 -3.34
CA TRP A 133 -9.44 0.79 -4.07
C TRP A 133 -10.44 -0.01 -3.25
N HIS A 134 -11.70 0.38 -3.31
CA HIS A 134 -12.79 -0.42 -2.77
C HIS A 134 -13.73 -0.86 -3.91
N LEU A 135 -14.34 -2.03 -3.76
CA LEU A 135 -15.38 -2.50 -4.67
C LEU A 135 -16.67 -1.69 -4.46
N ILE A 136 -17.25 -1.19 -5.54
CA ILE A 136 -18.62 -0.66 -5.56
C ILE A 136 -19.53 -1.69 -6.24
N PRO A 137 -20.34 -2.46 -5.49
CA PRO A 137 -21.20 -3.49 -6.08
C PRO A 137 -22.12 -2.89 -7.15
N ARG A 138 -22.06 -3.41 -8.39
CA ARG A 138 -22.97 -3.00 -9.47
C ARG A 138 -23.92 -4.11 -9.88
N ARG A 139 -23.52 -5.37 -9.66
CA ARG A 139 -24.34 -6.55 -9.99
C ARG A 139 -25.00 -7.10 -8.74
N HIS A 140 -26.16 -7.73 -8.91
CA HIS A 140 -26.93 -8.28 -7.79
C HIS A 140 -26.17 -9.39 -7.04
N TRP A 141 -25.34 -10.17 -7.72
CA TRP A 141 -24.49 -11.19 -7.09
C TRP A 141 -23.26 -10.62 -6.36
N GLU A 142 -22.94 -9.33 -6.56
CA GLU A 142 -21.89 -8.62 -5.81
C GLU A 142 -22.47 -7.97 -4.53
N LYS A 143 -23.80 -7.96 -4.37
CA LYS A 143 -24.43 -7.44 -3.15
C LYS A 143 -24.03 -8.32 -1.97
N GLY A 144 -23.49 -7.71 -0.92
CA GLY A 144 -22.93 -8.42 0.22
C GLY A 144 -21.49 -8.91 0.01
N MET A 145 -20.76 -8.35 -0.95
CA MET A 145 -19.31 -8.45 -1.02
C MET A 145 -18.71 -7.10 -0.64
N THR A 146 -17.77 -7.12 0.31
CA THR A 146 -16.98 -5.97 0.68
C THR A 146 -15.53 -6.27 0.42
N ASP A 147 -14.96 -5.59 -0.57
CA ASP A 147 -13.58 -5.84 -0.97
C ASP A 147 -12.77 -4.56 -0.97
N ILE A 148 -11.54 -4.67 -0.47
CA ILE A 148 -10.52 -3.62 -0.57
C ILE A 148 -9.29 -4.22 -1.24
N TYR A 149 -8.77 -3.51 -2.25
CA TYR A 149 -7.45 -3.74 -2.80
C TYR A 149 -6.54 -2.59 -2.39
N PHE A 150 -5.34 -2.86 -1.90
CA PHE A 150 -4.36 -1.82 -1.64
C PHE A 150 -2.96 -2.27 -2.01
N VAL A 151 -2.06 -1.30 -2.18
CA VAL A 151 -0.65 -1.56 -2.47
C VAL A 151 0.22 -0.78 -1.49
N LYS A 152 1.22 -1.44 -0.92
CA LYS A 152 2.28 -0.82 -0.11
C LYS A 152 3.64 -1.30 -0.61
N ASN A 153 4.52 -0.38 -0.96
CA ASN A 153 5.82 -0.67 -1.58
C ASN A 153 5.66 -1.60 -2.80
N ASN A 154 6.16 -2.84 -2.74
CA ASN A 154 6.08 -3.87 -3.78
C ASN A 154 5.08 -5.00 -3.44
N VAL A 155 4.20 -4.79 -2.48
CA VAL A 155 3.18 -5.77 -2.06
C VAL A 155 1.79 -5.24 -2.41
N GLY A 156 1.03 -6.02 -3.18
CA GLY A 156 -0.40 -5.82 -3.40
C GLY A 156 -1.20 -6.77 -2.51
N VAL A 157 -2.32 -6.30 -1.99
CA VAL A 157 -3.17 -7.06 -1.08
C VAL A 157 -4.63 -6.85 -1.47
N HIS A 158 -5.37 -7.95 -1.58
CA HIS A 158 -6.81 -7.96 -1.80
C HIS A 158 -7.49 -8.60 -0.59
N VAL A 159 -8.30 -7.84 0.13
CA VAL A 159 -9.08 -8.29 1.28
C VAL A 159 -10.54 -8.37 0.88
N MET A 160 -11.12 -9.56 0.90
CA MET A 160 -12.51 -9.83 0.51
C MET A 160 -13.30 -10.36 1.69
N LYS A 161 -14.42 -9.72 2.02
CA LYS A 161 -15.37 -10.20 3.03
C LYS A 161 -16.71 -10.52 2.36
N LYS A 162 -17.22 -11.72 2.61
CA LYS A 162 -18.57 -12.15 2.20
C LYS A 162 -19.59 -11.89 3.31
N GLY A 163 -20.82 -11.52 2.95
CA GLY A 163 -22.00 -11.41 3.82
C GLY A 163 -22.66 -10.01 3.78
N THR A 164 -23.73 -9.79 4.54
CA THR A 164 -24.57 -8.58 4.39
C THR A 164 -24.60 -7.66 5.63
N SER A 165 -23.49 -7.51 6.37
CA SER A 165 -23.46 -6.65 7.56
C SER A 165 -22.96 -5.23 7.25
N GLU A 166 -23.58 -4.22 7.85
CA GLU A 166 -23.20 -2.80 7.72
C GLU A 166 -21.77 -2.49 8.23
N TYR A 167 -21.21 -3.34 9.10
CA TYR A 167 -19.87 -3.16 9.67
C TYR A 167 -18.75 -3.80 8.85
N GLN A 168 -19.06 -4.40 7.70
CA GLN A 168 -18.06 -5.13 6.92
C GLN A 168 -16.97 -4.24 6.35
N LEU A 169 -17.30 -3.02 5.90
CA LEU A 169 -16.29 -2.13 5.33
C LEU A 169 -15.26 -1.71 6.37
N GLN A 170 -15.71 -1.36 7.57
CA GLN A 170 -14.79 -1.00 8.66
C GLN A 170 -13.93 -2.21 9.05
N PHE A 171 -14.54 -3.39 9.19
CA PHE A 171 -13.79 -4.62 9.46
C PHE A 171 -12.71 -4.89 8.41
N VAL A 172 -13.05 -4.81 7.11
CA VAL A 172 -12.09 -5.02 6.01
C VAL A 172 -10.98 -3.97 6.03
N ARG A 173 -11.29 -2.71 6.36
CA ARG A 173 -10.29 -1.66 6.55
C ARG A 173 -9.35 -1.96 7.72
N ASP A 174 -9.86 -2.43 8.85
CA ASP A 174 -9.06 -2.77 10.03
C ASP A 174 -8.11 -3.95 9.72
N VAL A 175 -8.60 -4.96 9.01
CA VAL A 175 -7.75 -6.07 8.52
C VAL A 175 -6.66 -5.56 7.58
N ALA A 176 -7.02 -4.70 6.62
CA ALA A 176 -6.07 -4.13 5.68
C ALA A 176 -5.01 -3.26 6.38
N ARG A 177 -5.38 -2.47 7.39
CA ARG A 177 -4.46 -1.68 8.23
C ARG A 177 -3.50 -2.57 9.02
N LYS A 178 -3.96 -3.70 9.56
CA LYS A 178 -3.08 -4.69 10.22
C LYS A 178 -2.02 -5.22 9.24
N ILE A 179 -2.43 -5.59 8.03
CA ILE A 179 -1.48 -6.07 7.00
C ILE A 179 -0.50 -4.97 6.60
N GLU A 180 -0.99 -3.74 6.39
CA GLU A 180 -0.13 -2.59 6.06
C GLU A 180 0.93 -2.34 7.13
N ALA A 181 0.56 -2.42 8.41
CA ALA A 181 1.49 -2.31 9.53
C ALA A 181 2.55 -3.43 9.52
N LYS A 182 2.18 -4.67 9.18
CA LYS A 182 3.17 -5.77 9.02
C LYS A 182 4.13 -5.52 7.87
N ILE A 183 3.64 -4.98 6.74
CA ILE A 183 4.49 -4.59 5.62
C ILE A 183 5.46 -3.48 6.06
N ALA A 184 4.97 -2.43 6.73
CA ALA A 184 5.80 -1.35 7.27
C ALA A 184 6.88 -1.87 8.23
N ALA A 185 6.51 -2.76 9.17
CA ALA A 185 7.45 -3.35 10.12
C ALA A 185 8.54 -4.20 9.46
N VAL A 186 8.27 -4.83 8.31
CA VAL A 186 9.30 -5.54 7.53
C VAL A 186 10.26 -4.56 6.86
N LEU A 187 9.76 -3.41 6.42
CA LEU A 187 10.56 -2.38 5.76
C LEU A 187 11.45 -1.61 6.75
N GLU A 188 11.00 -1.40 7.99
CA GLU A 188 11.76 -0.70 9.04
C GLU A 188 12.92 -1.54 9.65
N LYS A 189 12.85 -2.86 9.52
CA LYS A 189 13.86 -3.79 10.09
C LYS A 189 15.15 -3.89 9.26
N LYS A 190 15.34 -3.05 8.24
CA LYS A 190 16.46 -3.10 7.29
C LYS A 190 17.05 -1.73 7.03
#